data_AF-A0A354NXM4-F1
#
_entry.id   AF-A0A354NXM4-F1
#
_cell.length_a   1.000
_cell.length_b   1.000
_cell.length_c   1.000
_cell.angle_alpha   90.00
_cell.angle_beta   90.00
_cell.angle_gamma   90.00
#
_symmetry.space_group_name_H-M   'P 1'
#
loop_
_entity.id
_entity.type
_entity.pdbx_description
1 polymer ?
#
loop_
_entity_poly.entity_id
_entity_poly.type
_entity_poly.pdbx_seq_one_letter_code
_entity_poly.pdbx_strand_id
1 'polypeptide(L)' 'MNENGIPVTYALYPDEGHGFARPENNLSFMAITEAFLSRTLRGRLEPIGEAFNGSSVRILNGGDEIPGLDGVVVDSE' A
#
# COMPACT_ATOMS: atom_id res chain seq x y z
N MET A 1 4.56 -13.90 -9.89
CA MET A 1 3.94 -12.75 -10.60
C MET A 1 5.01 -11.94 -11.30
N ASN A 2 6.04 -11.46 -10.59
CA ASN A 2 7.22 -10.80 -11.17
C ASN A 2 7.92 -11.66 -12.24
N GLU A 3 8.21 -12.93 -11.97
CA GLU A 3 8.83 -13.86 -12.95
C GLU A 3 8.01 -14.04 -14.24
N ASN A 4 6.70 -13.81 -14.18
CA ASN A 4 5.80 -13.91 -15.32
C ASN A 4 5.51 -12.52 -15.96
N GLY A 5 6.21 -11.46 -15.53
CA GLY A 5 6.02 -10.11 -16.04
C GLY A 5 4.66 -9.47 -15.70
N ILE A 6 3.99 -9.95 -14.65
CA ILE A 6 2.70 -9.41 -14.22
C ILE A 6 2.95 -8.28 -13.21
N PRO A 7 2.47 -7.05 -13.47
CA PRO A 7 2.63 -5.92 -12.54
C PRO A 7 1.83 -6.17 -11.25
N VAL A 8 2.48 -5.96 -10.11
CA VAL A 8 1.90 -6.18 -8.78
C VAL A 8 2.42 -5.17 -7.79
N THR A 9 1.59 -4.79 -6.82
CA THR A 9 2.03 -4.05 -5.64
C THR A 9 2.00 -4.99 -4.44
N TYR A 10 3.10 -5.04 -3.67
CA TYR A 10 3.17 -5.86 -2.47
C TYR A 10 3.37 -4.99 -1.22
N ALA A 11 2.33 -4.91 -0.39
CA ALA A 11 2.35 -4.24 0.91
C ALA A 11 2.42 -5.28 2.04
N LEU A 12 3.46 -5.21 2.86
CA LEU A 12 3.70 -6.09 4.00
C LEU A 12 3.46 -5.35 5.31
N TYR A 13 2.75 -5.99 6.24
CA TYR A 13 2.54 -5.51 7.61
C TYR A 13 3.22 -6.49 8.58
N PRO A 14 4.50 -6.27 8.96
CA PRO A 14 5.30 -7.26 9.68
C PRO A 14 4.85 -7.50 11.12
N ASP A 15 4.04 -6.61 11.71
CA ASP A 15 3.50 -6.73 13.05
C ASP A 15 2.03 -7.20 13.10
N GLU A 16 1.49 -7.68 11.97
CA GLU A 16 0.11 -8.15 11.83
C GLU A 16 0.02 -9.63 11.47
N GLY A 17 -1.17 -10.22 11.65
CA GLY A 17 -1.47 -11.61 11.36
C GLY A 17 -2.42 -11.79 10.18
N HIS A 18 -3.39 -12.71 10.32
CA HIS A 18 -4.41 -12.95 9.27
C HIS A 18 -5.33 -11.74 9.03
N GLY A 19 -5.41 -10.82 9.99
CA GLY A 19 -6.11 -9.55 9.85
C GLY A 19 -5.35 -8.45 10.57
N PHE A 20 -5.87 -7.22 10.45
CA PHE A 20 -5.30 -6.04 11.10
C PHE A 20 -5.90 -5.83 12.49
N ALA A 21 -5.05 -5.87 13.51
CA ALA A 21 -5.41 -5.50 14.87
C ALA A 21 -5.16 -4.02 15.15
N ARG A 22 -4.15 -3.42 14.51
CA ARG A 22 -3.77 -2.02 14.74
C ARG A 22 -4.58 -1.07 13.86
N PRO A 23 -5.18 -0.02 14.45
CA PRO A 23 -5.92 0.99 13.68
C PRO A 23 -5.07 1.66 12.60
N GLU A 24 -3.78 1.90 12.88
CA GLU A 24 -2.86 2.57 11.95
C GLU A 24 -2.62 1.72 10.70
N ASN A 25 -2.47 0.40 10.86
CA ASN A 25 -2.29 -0.53 9.75
C ASN A 25 -3.57 -0.69 8.92
N ASN A 26 -4.73 -0.68 9.60
CA ASN A 26 -6.01 -0.71 8.91
C ASN A 26 -6.21 0.54 8.05
N LEU A 27 -5.92 1.72 8.60
CA LEU A 27 -6.02 2.99 7.88
C LEU A 27 -5.09 3.02 6.65
N SER A 28 -3.83 2.65 6.82
CA SER A 28 -2.88 2.59 5.70
C SER A 28 -3.32 1.59 4.63
N PHE A 29 -3.90 0.45 5.02
CA PHE A 29 -4.40 -0.54 4.08
C PHE A 29 -5.58 0.00 3.26
N MET A 30 -6.51 0.70 3.91
CA MET A 30 -7.65 1.31 3.21
C MET A 30 -7.19 2.39 2.24
N ALA A 31 -6.21 3.23 2.61
CA ALA A 31 -5.64 4.24 1.72
C ALA A 31 -4.96 3.61 0.48
N ILE A 32 -4.14 2.58 0.68
CA ILE A 32 -3.51 1.84 -0.44
C ILE A 32 -4.58 1.20 -1.33
N THR A 33 -5.61 0.60 -0.73
CA THR A 33 -6.70 -0.05 -1.46
C THR A 33 -7.49 0.95 -2.30
N GLU A 34 -7.83 2.11 -1.73
CA GLU A 34 -8.49 3.18 -2.48
C GLU A 34 -7.63 3.66 -3.65
N ALA A 35 -6.34 3.92 -3.43
CA ALA A 35 -5.41 4.35 -4.47
C ALA A 35 -5.30 3.32 -5.60
N PHE A 36 -5.15 2.03 -5.27
CA PHE A 36 -5.14 0.92 -6.24
C PHE A 36 -6.44 0.85 -7.05
N LEU A 37 -7.59 0.92 -6.39
CA LEU A 37 -8.89 0.84 -7.04
C LEU A 37 -9.19 2.08 -7.87
N SER A 38 -8.76 3.28 -7.44
CA SER A 38 -8.93 4.52 -8.19
C SER A 38 -8.20 4.46 -9.54
N ARG A 39 -6.97 3.93 -9.57
CA ARG A 39 -6.22 3.68 -10.81
C ARG A 39 -6.91 2.65 -11.70
N THR A 40 -7.37 1.55 -11.11
CA THR A 40 -7.90 0.40 -11.86
C THR A 40 -9.30 0.66 -12.41
N LEU A 41 -10.17 1.28 -11.60
CA LEU A 41 -11.58 1.54 -11.89
C LEU A 41 -11.84 2.97 -12.37
N ARG A 42 -10.81 3.83 -12.38
CA ARG A 42 -10.88 5.26 -12.75
C ARG A 42 -11.80 6.05 -11.82
N GLY A 43 -11.63 5.85 -10.52
CA GLY A 43 -12.40 6.49 -9.46
C GLY A 43 -11.76 7.78 -8.93
N ARG A 44 -12.47 8.43 -8.00
CA ARG A 44 -11.85 9.45 -7.14
C ARG A 44 -10.99 8.78 -6.08
N LEU A 45 -10.05 9.54 -5.53
CA LEU A 45 -9.09 9.12 -4.52
C LEU A 45 -8.96 10.26 -3.51
N GLU A 46 -9.00 9.94 -2.22
CA GLU A 46 -8.52 10.85 -1.19
C GLU A 46 -6.98 10.85 -1.18
N PRO A 47 -6.31 12.02 -1.13
CA PRO A 47 -4.86 12.04 -0.96
C PRO A 47 -4.45 11.26 0.29
N ILE A 48 -3.46 10.36 0.16
CA ILE A 48 -3.03 9.45 1.23
C ILE A 48 -2.73 10.18 2.55
N GLY A 49 -2.15 11.39 2.48
CA GLY A 49 -1.92 12.24 3.65
C GLY A 49 -1.13 11.53 4.75
N GLU A 50 -1.70 11.51 5.95
CA GLU A 50 -1.07 10.94 7.16
C GLU A 50 -1.43 9.47 7.40
N ALA A 51 -2.01 8.77 6.42
CA ALA A 51 -2.52 7.40 6.59
C ALA A 51 -1.45 6.36 6.96
N PHE A 52 -0.16 6.67 6.79
CA PHE A 52 0.95 5.80 7.17
C PHE A 52 1.53 6.10 8.55
N ASN A 53 1.06 7.14 9.25
CA ASN A 53 1.59 7.48 10.55
C ASN A 53 1.34 6.36 11.56
N GLY A 54 2.43 5.82 12.12
CA GLY A 54 2.39 4.72 13.08
C GLY A 54 2.03 3.35 12.49
N SER A 55 1.87 3.27 11.17
CA SER A 55 1.71 2.02 10.43
C SER A 55 3.06 1.32 10.30
N SER A 56 3.05 0.00 10.33
CA SER A 56 4.22 -0.84 10.08
C SER A 56 4.44 -1.15 8.59
N VAL A 57 3.56 -0.64 7.72
CA VAL A 57 3.54 -1.00 6.30
C VAL A 57 4.90 -0.84 5.64
N ARG A 58 5.26 -1.85 4.84
CA ARG A 58 6.42 -1.82 3.94
C ARG A 58 5.94 -2.11 2.53
N ILE A 59 6.26 -1.24 1.59
CA ILE A 59 5.96 -1.48 0.18
C ILE A 59 7.17 -2.18 -0.43
N LEU A 60 7.04 -3.46 -0.73
CA LEU A 60 8.16 -4.29 -1.20
C LEU A 60 8.25 -4.34 -2.73
N ASN A 61 7.19 -3.96 -3.44
CA ASN A 61 7.16 -3.92 -4.90
C ASN A 61 6.02 -3.02 -5.40
N GLY A 62 6.21 -2.39 -6.57
CA GLY A 62 5.15 -1.72 -7.33
C GLY A 62 4.49 -0.54 -6.62
N GLY A 63 5.24 0.16 -5.77
CA GLY A 63 4.75 1.37 -5.09
C GLY A 63 4.52 2.53 -6.06
N ASP A 64 5.38 2.66 -7.06
CA ASP A 64 5.31 3.62 -8.16
C ASP A 64 4.08 3.42 -9.07
N GLU A 65 3.48 2.24 -9.05
CA GLU A 65 2.24 1.98 -9.78
C GLU A 65 1.00 2.53 -9.07
N ILE A 66 1.09 2.88 -7.78
CA ILE A 66 -0.05 3.31 -6.97
C ILE A 66 0.01 4.83 -6.76
N PRO A 67 -1.02 5.59 -7.18
CA PRO A 67 -1.04 7.04 -7.00
C PRO A 67 -0.84 7.45 -5.53
N GLY A 68 0.19 8.25 -5.26
CA GLY A 68 0.49 8.79 -3.93
C GLY A 68 1.34 7.87 -3.04
N LEU A 69 1.77 6.70 -3.53
CA LEU A 69 2.55 5.71 -2.78
C LEU A 69 4.07 5.79 -3.06
N ASP A 70 4.47 6.68 -3.96
CA ASP A 70 5.80 6.90 -4.51
C ASP A 70 6.87 7.38 -3.50
N GLY A 71 6.49 7.65 -2.25
CA GLY A 71 7.38 8.08 -1.17
C GLY A 71 7.42 7.17 0.08
N VAL A 72 6.71 6.03 0.08
CA VAL A 72 6.72 5.12 1.23
C VAL A 72 7.92 4.20 1.12
N VAL A 73 8.82 4.30 2.11
CA VAL A 73 10.11 3.62 2.14
C VAL A 73 9.95 2.14 1.79
N VAL A 74 10.45 1.81 0.60
CA VAL A 74 10.79 0.44 0.20
C VAL A 74 12.03 0.11 1.01
N ASP A 75 11.87 -0.67 2.09
CA ASP A 75 13.04 -1.28 2.72
C ASP A 75 13.52 -2.36 1.74
N SER A 76 14.42 -1.94 0.86
CA SER A 76 15.12 -2.82 -0.07
C SER A 76 16.23 -3.53 0.71
N GLU A 77 15.88 -4.62 1.40
CA GLU A 77 16.83 -5.68 1.75
C GLU A 77 16.82 -6.77 0.68
#